data_AF-A0A7C5VRN3-F1
#
_entry.id   AF-A0A7C5VRN3-F1
#
_cell.length_a   1.000
_cell.length_b   1.000
_cell.length_c   1.000
_cell.angle_alpha   90.00
_cell.angle_beta   90.00
_cell.angle_gamma   90.00
#
_symmetry.space_group_name_H-M   'P 1'
#
loop_
_entity.id
_entity.type
_entity.pdbx_description
1 polymer ?
#
loop_
_entity_poly.entity_id
_entity_poly.type
_entity_poly.pdbx_seq_one_letter_code
_entity_poly.pdbx_strand_id
1 'polypeptide(L)' 'MAWGLTLLLALMAAGAFILATLAGDYGWGVRVGGAAWVGFLSSIVLSPIVASFVHKRGR' A
#
# COMPACT_ATOMS: atom_id res chain seq x y z
N MET A 1 -11.01 -11.20 -9.13
CA MET A 1 -10.96 -10.38 -7.89
C MET A 1 -9.52 -9.94 -7.57
N ALA A 2 -8.77 -9.39 -8.53
CA ALA A 2 -7.37 -8.98 -8.33
C ALA A 2 -7.25 -7.67 -7.53
N TRP A 3 -8.19 -6.75 -7.75
CA TRP A 3 -8.23 -5.42 -7.13
C TRP A 3 -8.35 -5.43 -5.60
N GLY A 4 -9.06 -6.40 -5.02
CA GLY A 4 -9.19 -6.50 -3.56
C GLY A 4 -7.86 -6.82 -2.87
N LEU A 5 -7.01 -7.63 -3.52
CA LEU A 5 -5.71 -8.04 -3.00
C LEU A 5 -4.70 -6.89 -3.06
N THR A 6 -4.73 -6.10 -4.14
CA THR A 6 -3.94 -4.86 -4.26
C THR A 6 -4.30 -3.86 -3.18
N LEU A 7 -5.60 -3.67 -2.92
CA LEU A 7 -6.09 -2.74 -1.88
C LEU A 7 -5.67 -3.18 -0.48
N LEU A 8 -5.75 -4.48 -0.17
CA LEU A 8 -5.28 -5.03 1.11
C LEU A 8 -3.77 -4.81 1.31
N LEU A 9 -2.97 -5.03 0.28
CA LEU A 9 -1.51 -4.83 0.34
C LEU A 9 -1.15 -3.34 0.45
N ALA A 10 -1.85 -2.47 -0.26
CA ALA A 10 -1.68 -1.03 -0.16
C ALA A 10 -2.07 -0.51 1.24
N LEU A 11 -3.15 -1.02 1.84
CA LEU A 11 -3.56 -0.69 3.21
C LEU A 11 -2.54 -1.15 4.25
N MET A 12 -1.98 -2.36 4.08
CA MET A 12 -0.90 -2.86 4.95
C MET A 12 0.35 -1.99 4.86
N ALA A 13 0.74 -1.56 3.67
CA ALA A 13 1.88 -0.66 3.47
C ALA A 13 1.63 0.73 4.11
N ALA A 14 0.43 1.30 3.94
CA ALA A 14 0.05 2.55 4.58
C ALA A 14 0.04 2.44 6.12
N GLY A 15 -0.49 1.33 6.67
CA GLY A 15 -0.50 1.06 8.10
C GLY A 15 0.90 0.90 8.68
N ALA A 16 1.79 0.19 7.98
CA ALA A 16 3.20 0.06 8.36
C ALA A 16 3.93 1.41 8.37
N PHE A 17 3.63 2.28 7.40
CA PHE A 17 4.17 3.64 7.37
C PHE A 17 3.69 4.47 8.56
N ILE A 18 2.39 4.41 8.89
CA ILE A 18 1.86 5.08 10.10
C ILE A 18 2.60 4.59 11.34
N LEU A 19 2.69 3.27 11.53
CA LEU A 19 3.41 2.66 12.65
C LEU A 19 4.87 3.11 12.73
N ALA A 20 5.57 3.19 11.60
CA ALA A 20 6.95 3.70 11.55
C ALA A 20 7.03 5.19 11.95
N THR A 21 6.07 6.01 11.51
CA THR A 21 6.03 7.44 11.84
C THR A 21 5.54 7.76 13.26
N LEU A 22 4.97 6.79 13.99
CA LEU A 22 4.62 6.96 15.41
C LEU A 22 5.87 7.09 16.28
N ALA A 23 7.00 6.49 15.89
CA ALA A 23 8.26 6.55 16.62
C ALA A 23 8.99 7.90 16.49
N GLY A 24 8.64 8.72 15.48
CA GLY A 24 9.27 10.02 15.24
C GLY A 24 8.34 11.19 15.55
N ASP A 25 8.93 12.34 15.85
CA ASP A 25 8.24 13.60 16.16
C ASP A 25 7.72 14.28 14.88
N TYR A 26 6.85 13.56 14.16
CA TYR A 26 6.24 14.01 12.92
C TYR A 26 4.85 14.57 13.20
N GLY A 27 4.57 15.76 12.66
CA GLY A 27 3.24 16.36 12.73
C GLY A 27 2.17 15.49 12.05
N TRP A 28 0.94 15.55 12.54
CA TRP A 28 -0.18 14.74 12.05
C TRP A 28 -0.41 14.82 10.54
N GLY A 29 -0.20 16.00 9.94
CA GLY A 29 -0.31 16.19 8.49
C GLY A 29 0.71 15.36 7.69
N VAL A 30 1.94 15.24 8.19
CA VAL A 30 3.01 14.43 7.55
C VAL A 30 2.69 12.94 7.69
N ARG A 31 2.16 12.52 8.83
CA ARG A 31 1.78 11.12 9.07
C ARG A 31 0.64 10.67 8.15
N VAL A 32 -0.46 11.44 8.12
CA VAL A 32 -1.63 11.12 7.30
C VAL A 32 -1.32 11.28 5.81
N GLY A 33 -0.66 12.38 5.44
CA GLY A 33 -0.27 12.65 4.05
C GLY A 33 0.70 11.60 3.52
N GLY A 34 1.73 11.24 4.31
CA GLY A 34 2.68 10.21 3.95
C GLY A 34 2.05 8.82 3.87
N ALA A 35 1.13 8.47 4.77
CA ALA A 35 0.42 7.20 4.72
C ALA A 35 -0.49 7.08 3.49
N ALA A 36 -1.22 8.15 3.16
CA ALA A 36 -2.05 8.21 1.95
C ALA A 36 -1.17 8.11 0.69
N TRP A 37 -0.03 8.79 0.67
CA TRP A 37 0.92 8.75 -0.44
C TRP A 37 1.54 7.36 -0.62
N VAL A 38 1.98 6.71 0.46
CA VAL A 38 2.52 5.35 0.43
C VAL A 38 1.47 4.35 -0.03
N GLY A 39 0.24 4.42 0.50
CA GLY A 39 -0.86 3.57 0.03
C GLY A 39 -1.14 3.75 -1.46
N PHE A 40 -1.15 4.99 -1.95
CA PHE A 40 -1.35 5.29 -3.37
C PHE A 40 -0.21 4.73 -4.24
N LEU A 41 1.05 4.97 -3.88
CA LEU A 41 2.22 4.45 -4.60
C LEU A 41 2.25 2.92 -4.61
N SER A 42 1.95 2.29 -3.47
CA SER A 42 1.84 0.84 -3.40
C SER A 42 0.78 0.32 -4.36
N SER A 43 -0.37 0.99 -4.50
CA SER A 43 -1.41 0.56 -5.46
C SER A 43 -0.90 0.56 -6.92
N ILE A 44 -0.11 1.56 -7.30
CA ILE A 44 0.45 1.69 -8.66
C ILE A 44 1.48 0.59 -8.91
N VAL A 45 2.42 0.41 -7.97
CA VAL A 45 3.52 -0.55 -8.10
C VAL A 45 3.01 -2.00 -8.06
N LEU A 46 2.02 -2.30 -7.23
CA LEU A 46 1.46 -3.65 -7.11
C LEU A 46 0.54 -4.04 -8.26
N SER A 47 -0.06 -3.08 -8.98
CA SER A 47 -1.00 -3.36 -10.07
C SER A 47 -0.45 -4.32 -11.15
N PRO A 48 0.74 -4.09 -11.76
CA PRO A 48 1.31 -5.02 -12.74
C PRO A 48 1.73 -6.37 -12.13
N ILE A 49 2.16 -6.37 -10.85
CA ILE A 49 2.61 -7.57 -10.14
C ILE A 49 1.41 -8.47 -9.85
N VAL A 50 0.34 -7.92 -9.28
CA VAL A 50 -0.88 -8.67 -8.95
C VAL A 50 -1.58 -9.15 -10.22
N ALA A 51 -1.61 -8.34 -11.29
CA ALA A 51 -2.13 -8.77 -12.59
C ALA A 51 -1.34 -9.97 -13.14
N SER A 52 -0.02 -9.94 -13.07
CA SER A 52 0.86 -11.03 -13.50
C SER A 52 0.68 -12.30 -12.65
N PHE A 53 0.53 -12.16 -11.33
CA PHE A 53 0.33 -13.29 -10.41
C PHE A 53 -1.02 -13.98 -10.59
N VAL A 54 -2.10 -13.22 -10.83
CA VAL A 54 -3.43 -13.79 -11.09
C VAL A 54 -3.43 -14.54 -12.42
N HIS A 55 -2.73 -14.04 -13.44
CA HIS A 55 -2.62 -14.72 -14.73
C HIS A 55 -1.82 -16.04 -14.62
N LYS A 56 -0.80 -16.09 -13.76
CA LYS A 56 0.02 -17.28 -13.53
C LYS A 56 -0.71 -18.39 -12.75
N ARG A 57 -1.71 -18.05 -11.94
CA ARG A 57 -2.49 -19.00 -11.15
C ARG A 57 -3.70 -19.59 -11.89
N GLY A 58 -4.01 -19.05 -13.08
CA GLY A 58 -5.08 -19.53 -13.95
C GLY A 58 -4.60 -20.41 -15.11
N ARG A 59 -3.31 -20.77 -15.17
CA ARG A 59 -2.78 -21.78 -16.10
C ARG A 59 -2.53 -23.09 -15.38
#